data_AF-F4QMF1-F1
#
_entry.id   AF-F4QMF1-F1
#
_cell.length_a   1.000
_cell.length_b   1.000
_cell.length_c   1.000
_cell.angle_alpha   90.00
_cell.angle_beta   90.00
_cell.angle_gamma   90.00
#
_symmetry.space_group_name_H-M   'P 1'
#
loop_
_entity.id
_entity.type
_entity.pdbx_description
1 polymer ?
#
loop_
_entity_poly.entity_id
_entity_poly.type
_entity_poly.pdbx_seq_one_letter_code
_entity_poly.pdbx_strand_id
1 'polypeptide(L)'
;MTNPDSINEIATVRIELRDTEPLIWREVEVPTSITLRVLHDIIQSAMGWLDYHLWEFTIGGQTYGLPMDEDWGTAPRKIADKARLRDVLNSNKTVIDYLYDFGDSWEHRVIVTDIRVGAPQGSPA
;
A
#
# COMPACT_ATOMS: atom_id res chain seq x y z
N MET A 1 3.19 -15.03 -17.36
CA MET A 1 1.81 -15.53 -17.54
C MET A 1 0.98 -14.99 -16.40
N THR A 2 0.07 -14.04 -16.66
CA THR A 2 -0.84 -13.49 -15.65
C THR A 2 -2.00 -14.45 -15.44
N ASN A 3 -2.22 -14.90 -14.21
CA ASN A 3 -3.41 -15.66 -13.85
C ASN A 3 -4.65 -14.77 -14.10
N PRO A 4 -5.59 -15.14 -14.99
CA PRO A 4 -6.77 -14.34 -15.29
C PRO A 4 -7.67 -14.09 -14.06
N ASP A 5 -7.52 -14.85 -12.98
CA ASP A 5 -8.26 -14.61 -11.74
C ASP A 5 -7.72 -13.39 -10.96
N SER A 6 -6.47 -12.98 -11.19
CA SER A 6 -5.80 -11.91 -10.43
C SER A 6 -6.33 -10.49 -10.70
N ILE A 7 -7.15 -10.27 -11.74
CA ILE A 7 -7.79 -8.96 -11.95
C ILE A 7 -8.95 -8.73 -10.98
N ASN A 8 -9.59 -9.80 -10.51
CA ASN A 8 -10.77 -9.73 -9.65
C ASN A 8 -10.45 -10.02 -8.18
N GLU A 9 -9.19 -10.26 -7.83
CA GLU A 9 -8.81 -10.46 -6.43
C GLU A 9 -8.87 -9.14 -5.65
N ILE A 10 -9.40 -9.22 -4.44
CA ILE A 10 -9.41 -8.17 -3.43
C ILE A 10 -8.65 -8.66 -2.21
N ALA A 11 -8.03 -7.72 -1.49
CA ALA A 11 -7.35 -7.99 -0.24
C ALA A 11 -7.82 -7.02 0.84
N THR A 12 -7.83 -7.50 2.08
CA THR A 12 -8.04 -6.67 3.27
C THR A 12 -6.74 -6.00 3.65
N VAL A 13 -6.76 -4.66 3.73
CA VAL A 13 -5.61 -3.82 4.08
C VAL A 13 -5.91 -3.10 5.37
N ARG A 14 -5.17 -3.48 6.42
CA ARG A 14 -5.17 -2.78 7.70
C ARG A 14 -4.01 -1.80 7.75
N ILE A 15 -4.30 -0.55 8.09
CA ILE A 15 -3.36 0.57 8.12
C ILE A 15 -3.26 1.03 9.56
N GLU A 16 -2.08 0.93 10.17
CA GLU A 16 -1.82 1.29 11.56
C GLU A 16 -0.81 2.45 11.60
N LEU A 17 -1.18 3.57 12.22
CA LEU A 17 -0.25 4.68 12.49
C LEU A 17 0.56 4.36 13.75
N ARG A 18 1.88 4.29 13.62
CA ARG A 18 2.79 3.93 14.72
C ARG A 18 2.89 5.07 15.74
N ASP A 19 3.40 4.71 16.92
CA ASP A 19 3.72 5.64 18.00
C ASP A 19 2.55 6.52 18.46
N THR A 20 1.34 5.93 18.43
CA THR A 20 0.10 6.53 18.95
C THR A 20 -0.48 5.70 20.09
N GLU A 21 -1.03 6.37 21.10
CA GLU A 21 -1.78 5.75 22.20
C GLU A 21 -3.06 6.56 22.45
N PRO A 22 -4.27 6.00 22.20
CA PRO A 22 -4.51 4.65 21.66
C PRO A 22 -4.08 4.51 20.20
N LEU A 23 -3.85 3.26 19.76
CA LEU A 23 -3.49 2.95 18.38
C LEU A 23 -4.54 3.48 17.39
N ILE A 24 -4.11 4.35 16.48
CA ILE A 24 -4.93 4.84 15.38
C ILE A 24 -4.82 3.88 14.19
N TRP A 25 -5.94 3.35 13.71
CA TRP A 25 -5.95 2.43 12.57
C TRP A 25 -7.21 2.54 11.70
N ARG A 26 -7.11 2.04 10.46
CA ARG A 26 -8.19 1.88 9.49
C ARG A 26 -8.08 0.52 8.80
N GLU A 27 -9.20 0.01 8.29
CA GLU A 27 -9.23 -1.22 7.50
C GLU A 27 -10.11 -1.00 6.27
N VAL A 28 -9.60 -1.41 5.12
CA VAL A 28 -10.24 -1.21 3.80
C VAL A 28 -10.02 -2.44 2.93
N GLU A 29 -10.93 -2.67 1.99
CA GLU A 29 -10.77 -3.69 0.96
C GLU A 29 -10.35 -3.05 -0.35
N VAL A 30 -9.31 -3.59 -0.98
CA VAL A 30 -8.74 -3.03 -2.21
C VAL A 30 -8.51 -4.11 -3.25
N PRO A 31 -8.68 -3.82 -4.55
CA PRO A 31 -8.26 -4.74 -5.59
C PRO A 31 -6.75 -4.98 -5.52
N THR A 32 -6.28 -6.23 -5.63
CA THR A 32 -4.84 -6.53 -5.66
C THR A 32 -4.17 -6.02 -6.93
N SER A 33 -4.97 -5.67 -7.95
CA SER A 33 -4.51 -5.13 -9.22
C SER A 33 -4.09 -3.66 -9.19
N ILE A 34 -4.38 -2.91 -8.11
CA ILE A 34 -3.98 -1.50 -7.97
C ILE A 34 -2.45 -1.34 -7.96
N THR A 35 -1.96 -0.15 -8.31
CA THR A 35 -0.54 0.20 -8.14
C THR A 35 -0.24 0.58 -6.69
N LEU A 36 1.04 0.55 -6.30
CA LEU A 36 1.44 1.07 -4.99
C LEU A 36 1.18 2.58 -4.87
N ARG A 37 1.18 3.34 -5.98
CA ARG A 37 0.73 4.74 -5.97
C ARG A 37 -0.74 4.86 -5.56
N VAL A 38 -1.62 4.02 -6.10
CA VAL A 38 -3.03 4.01 -5.70
C VAL A 38 -3.21 3.55 -4.25
N LEU A 39 -2.39 2.61 -3.77
CA LEU A 39 -2.40 2.23 -2.36
C LEU A 39 -2.04 3.43 -1.46
N HIS A 40 -1.06 4.24 -1.84
CA HIS A 40 -0.73 5.50 -1.16
C HIS A 40 -1.93 6.44 -1.12
N ASP A 41 -2.62 6.67 -2.24
CA ASP A 41 -3.80 7.55 -2.30
C ASP A 41 -4.93 7.06 -1.37
N ILE A 42 -5.10 5.73 -1.24
CA ILE A 42 -6.05 5.10 -0.31
C ILE A 42 -5.65 5.35 1.15
N ILE A 43 -4.37 5.21 1.49
CA ILE A 43 -3.86 5.46 2.85
C ILE A 43 -4.09 6.93 3.23
N GLN A 44 -3.74 7.87 2.35
CA GLN A 44 -3.97 9.30 2.56
C GLN A 44 -5.46 9.58 2.82
N SER A 45 -6.34 9.02 1.99
CA SER A 45 -7.79 9.18 2.15
C SER A 45 -8.30 8.58 3.46
N ALA A 46 -7.83 7.39 3.85
CA ALA A 46 -8.25 6.71 5.08
C ALA A 46 -7.81 7.46 6.36
N MET A 47 -6.65 8.11 6.31
CA MET A 47 -6.11 8.91 7.42
C MET A 47 -6.60 10.37 7.41
N GLY A 48 -7.23 10.82 6.32
CA GLY A 48 -7.69 12.21 6.18
C GLY A 48 -6.55 13.19 5.85
N TRP A 49 -5.51 12.72 5.16
CA TRP A 49 -4.36 13.50 4.73
C TRP A 49 -4.46 13.90 3.25
N LEU A 50 -3.56 14.80 2.82
CA LEU A 50 -3.70 15.58 1.58
C LEU A 50 -2.52 15.42 0.60
N ASP A 51 -1.65 14.42 0.77
CA ASP A 51 -0.51 14.13 -0.13
C ASP A 51 0.42 15.33 -0.39
N TYR A 52 0.79 16.07 0.65
CA TYR A 52 1.68 17.24 0.54
C TYR A 52 3.17 16.91 0.63
N HIS A 53 3.52 15.73 1.14
CA HIS A 53 4.91 15.39 1.45
C HIS A 53 5.38 14.14 0.71
N LEU A 54 6.70 13.97 0.67
CA LEU A 54 7.33 12.76 0.14
C LEU A 54 6.94 11.53 0.96
N TRP A 55 6.96 10.39 0.29
CA TRP A 55 6.59 9.11 0.89
C TRP A 55 7.29 7.96 0.20
N GLU A 56 7.36 6.84 0.91
CA GLU A 56 7.84 5.58 0.36
C GLU A 56 7.24 4.37 1.08
N PHE A 57 7.23 3.24 0.35
CA PHE A 57 6.98 1.92 0.92
C PHE A 57 8.29 1.14 0.99
N THR A 58 8.48 0.36 2.05
CA THR A 58 9.51 -0.68 2.13
C THR A 58 8.86 -2.05 2.26
N ILE A 59 9.17 -2.94 1.32
CA ILE A 59 8.57 -4.27 1.23
C ILE A 59 9.67 -5.29 0.95
N GLY A 60 9.92 -6.21 1.89
CA GLY A 60 10.97 -7.22 1.75
C GLY A 60 12.37 -6.63 1.52
N GLY A 61 12.65 -5.44 2.06
CA GLY A 61 13.91 -4.72 1.87
C GLY A 61 14.02 -3.90 0.58
N GLN A 62 13.00 -3.92 -0.29
CA GLN A 62 12.94 -3.05 -1.48
C GLN A 62 12.09 -1.81 -1.20
N THR A 63 12.63 -0.63 -1.53
CA THR A 63 11.92 0.64 -1.46
C THR A 63 11.15 0.94 -2.76
N TYR A 64 9.94 1.48 -2.62
CA TYR A 64 9.07 1.94 -3.69
C TYR A 64 8.58 3.36 -3.40
N GLY A 65 8.58 4.24 -4.40
CA GLY A 65 8.11 5.63 -4.22
C GLY A 65 7.92 6.38 -5.54
N LEU A 66 7.86 7.70 -5.46
CA LEU A 66 7.85 8.57 -6.65
C LEU A 66 9.16 8.45 -7.44
N PRO A 67 9.15 8.73 -8.76
CA PRO A 67 10.38 8.90 -9.52
C PRO A 67 11.23 10.01 -8.89
N MET A 68 12.48 9.71 -8.58
CA MET A 68 13.48 10.69 -8.12
C MET A 68 14.69 10.58 -9.03
N ASP A 69 15.35 11.71 -9.26
CA ASP A 69 16.63 11.72 -9.96
C ASP A 69 17.68 10.93 -9.15
N GLU A 70 18.52 10.16 -9.83
CA GLU A 70 19.52 9.27 -9.19
C GLU A 70 20.58 10.03 -8.36
N ASP A 71 20.73 11.35 -8.59
CA ASP A 71 21.77 12.20 -8.00
C ASP A 71 21.59 12.54 -6.51
N TRP A 72 20.51 12.08 -5.87
CA TRP A 72 20.27 12.34 -4.44
C TRP A 72 21.00 11.39 -3.49
N GLY A 73 21.85 10.50 -4.00
CA GLY A 73 22.64 9.56 -3.17
C GLY A 73 21.79 8.56 -2.37
N THR A 74 20.49 8.44 -2.69
CA THR A 74 19.57 7.50 -2.04
C THR A 74 19.69 6.11 -2.66
N ALA A 75 19.43 5.07 -1.88
CA ALA A 75 19.35 3.70 -2.39
C ALA A 75 18.35 3.59 -3.56
N PRO A 76 18.60 2.73 -4.56
CA PRO A 76 17.74 2.58 -5.72
C PRO A 76 16.32 2.15 -5.32
N ARG A 77 15.33 2.98 -5.67
CA ARG A 77 13.90 2.73 -5.44
C ARG A 77 13.20 2.30 -6.73
N LYS A 78 12.19 1.43 -6.63
CA LYS A 78 11.29 1.13 -7.76
C LYS A 78 10.18 2.19 -7.83
N ILE A 79 9.74 2.50 -9.05
CA ILE A 79 8.66 3.47 -9.26
C ILE A 79 7.33 2.84 -8.82
N ALA A 80 6.68 3.42 -7.80
CA ALA A 80 5.45 2.89 -7.20
C ALA A 80 4.26 2.84 -8.19
N ASP A 81 4.22 3.74 -9.17
CA ASP A 81 3.23 3.72 -10.26
C ASP A 81 3.39 2.51 -11.21
N LYS A 82 4.55 1.86 -11.21
CA LYS A 82 4.85 0.70 -12.07
C LYS A 82 4.78 -0.64 -11.34
N ALA A 83 4.61 -0.64 -10.02
CA ALA A 83 4.48 -1.84 -9.21
C ALA A 83 3.03 -2.03 -8.76
N ARG A 84 2.44 -3.20 -8.99
CA ARG A 84 1.09 -3.52 -8.48
C ARG A 84 1.17 -4.18 -7.12
N LEU A 85 0.11 -4.02 -6.32
CA LEU A 85 0.01 -4.63 -5.00
C LEU A 85 0.20 -6.15 -5.07
N ARG A 86 -0.49 -6.83 -5.99
CA ARG A 86 -0.34 -8.29 -6.22
C ARG A 86 1.09 -8.74 -6.53
N ASP A 87 1.93 -7.86 -7.07
CA ASP A 87 3.31 -8.22 -7.45
C ASP A 87 4.24 -8.27 -6.22
N VAL A 88 3.79 -7.78 -5.07
CA VAL A 88 4.56 -7.71 -3.81
C VAL A 88 3.93 -8.51 -2.66
N LEU A 89 2.84 -9.25 -2.92
CA LEU A 89 2.15 -10.04 -1.89
C LEU A 89 2.87 -11.36 -1.59
N ASN A 90 2.90 -11.72 -0.32
CA ASN A 90 3.16 -13.07 0.17
C ASN A 90 1.86 -13.87 0.27
N SER A 91 1.96 -15.21 0.26
CA SER A 91 0.81 -16.12 0.20
C SER A 91 -0.20 -16.02 1.36
N ASN A 92 0.23 -15.58 2.54
CA ASN A 92 -0.65 -15.51 3.73
C ASN A 92 -0.84 -14.10 4.27
N LYS A 93 0.27 -13.37 4.46
CA LYS A 93 0.30 -12.05 5.07
C LYS A 93 1.47 -11.26 4.51
N THR A 94 1.20 -10.04 4.09
CA THR A 94 2.25 -9.09 3.68
C THR A 94 2.26 -7.94 4.68
N VAL A 95 3.45 -7.62 5.20
CA VAL A 95 3.65 -6.42 6.03
C VAL A 95 4.49 -5.46 5.22
N ILE A 96 4.00 -4.23 5.13
CA ILE A 96 4.56 -3.14 4.35
C ILE A 96 4.81 -2.00 5.34
N ASP A 97 6.03 -1.50 5.37
CA ASP A 97 6.35 -0.25 6.05
C ASP A 97 6.02 0.90 5.10
N TYR A 98 5.27 1.90 5.56
CA TYR A 98 4.92 3.09 4.79
C TYR A 98 5.33 4.33 5.58
N LEU A 99 6.26 5.09 5.02
CA LEU A 99 6.72 6.35 5.57
C LEU A 99 6.07 7.49 4.77
N TYR A 100 5.37 8.37 5.47
CA TYR A 100 4.84 9.62 4.91
C TYR A 100 5.48 10.81 5.63
N ASP A 101 5.84 11.82 4.85
CA ASP A 101 6.60 12.99 5.30
C ASP A 101 8.00 12.65 5.84
N PHE A 102 9.02 12.90 5.03
CA PHE A 102 10.41 12.64 5.43
C PHE A 102 10.93 13.64 6.46
N GLY A 103 10.20 14.73 6.73
CA GLY A 103 10.48 15.64 7.85
C GLY A 103 9.95 15.08 9.17
N ASP A 104 8.63 14.93 9.25
CA ASP A 104 7.94 14.53 10.49
C ASP A 104 7.98 13.02 10.76
N SER A 105 8.31 12.21 9.76
CA SER A 105 8.46 10.75 9.82
C SER A 105 7.21 10.01 10.30
N TRP A 106 6.06 10.27 9.66
CA TRP A 106 4.83 9.55 9.95
C TRP A 106 4.89 8.11 9.45
N GLU A 107 5.22 7.18 10.35
CA GLU A 107 5.34 5.77 10.05
C GLU A 107 4.03 5.00 10.19
N HIS A 108 3.75 4.17 9.20
CA HIS A 108 2.62 3.24 9.23
C HIS A 108 3.10 1.81 9.07
N ARG A 109 2.41 0.91 9.75
CA ARG A 109 2.42 -0.51 9.42
C ARG A 109 1.18 -0.82 8.60
N VAL A 110 1.39 -1.21 7.35
CA VAL A 110 0.33 -1.66 6.44
C VAL A 110 0.36 -3.18 6.38
N ILE A 111 -0.75 -3.83 6.72
CA ILE A 111 -0.89 -5.27 6.80
C ILE A 111 -1.91 -5.71 5.76
N VAL A 112 -1.49 -6.55 4.82
CA VAL A 112 -2.34 -7.09 3.76
C VAL A 112 -2.59 -8.57 4.02
N THR A 113 -3.87 -8.94 4.08
CA THR A 113 -4.37 -10.30 4.38
C THR A 113 -5.63 -10.58 3.58
N ASP A 114 -6.17 -11.81 3.71
CA ASP A 114 -7.48 -12.19 3.17
C ASP A 114 -7.64 -11.91 1.67
N ILE A 115 -6.67 -12.40 0.87
CA ILE A 115 -6.73 -12.31 -0.58
C ILE A 115 -7.79 -13.29 -1.08
N ARG A 116 -8.80 -12.78 -1.76
CA ARG A 116 -9.93 -13.56 -2.24
C ARG A 116 -10.50 -12.99 -3.53
N VAL A 117 -11.27 -13.79 -4.25
CA VAL A 117 -12.02 -13.30 -5.42
C VAL A 117 -13.08 -12.31 -4.94
N GLY A 118 -13.07 -11.11 -5.50
CA GLY A 118 -14.09 -10.11 -5.27
C GLY A 118 -15.43 -10.60 -5.78
N ALA A 119 -16.43 -10.64 -4.90
CA ALA A 119 -17.79 -10.92 -5.33
C ALA A 119 -18.25 -9.76 -6.23
N PRO A 120 -18.87 -10.03 -7.40
CA PRO A 120 -19.67 -9.00 -8.04
C PRO A 120 -20.70 -8.54 -7.00
N GLN A 121 -20.86 -7.23 -6.79
CA GLN A 121 -21.98 -6.71 -5.99
C GLN A 121 -23.28 -7.09 -6.71
N GLY A 122 -23.76 -8.31 -6.49
CA GLY A 122 -25.15 -8.64 -6.62
C GLY A 122 -25.77 -8.26 -5.29
N SER A 123 -26.55 -7.18 -5.27
CA SER A 123 -27.53 -7.01 -4.21
C SER A 123 -28.64 -8.02 -4.43
N PRO A 124 -28.95 -8.95 -3.50
CA PRO A 124 -30.28 -9.51 -3.40
C PRO A 124 -31.02 -8.75 -2.30
N ALA A 125 -31.87 -7.81 -2.72
CA ALA A 125 -33.17 -7.50 -2.13
C ALA A 125 -33.93 -6.57 -3.08
#